data_AF-A0A2S7F337-F1
#
_entry.id   AF-A0A2S7F337-F1
#
_cell.length_a   1.000
_cell.length_b   1.000
_cell.length_c   1.000
_cell.angle_alpha   90.00
_cell.angle_beta   90.00
_cell.angle_gamma   90.00
#
_symmetry.space_group_name_H-M   'P 1'
#
loop_
_entity.id
_entity.type
_entity.pdbx_description
1 polymer ?
#
loop_
_entity_poly.entity_id
_entity_poly.type
_entity_poly.pdbx_seq_one_letter_code
_entity_poly.pdbx_strand_id
1 'polypeptide(L)'
;MLLLQVPAFAQQVATDPPTQWQADAKANRKAAKQAEKAAERAAPRRAAGGGPPPGGEGPGGGHDDPGGPGGPGTRRASSPLQMLRPEMDFAAPLSDTLLLYRTRESVVFGRRDSSEVVMLPLSGAPVQIAPGVQALLHDNADGMVVEISTSNGIRVSYRYVADAQDPDSLRVHIRAEGHAESQRGGVFEVERVYHRGNAANRKR
;
A
#
# COMPACT_ATOMS: atom_id res chain seq x y z
N MET A 1 19.38 -9.55 59.08
CA MET A 1 19.93 -9.37 57.72
C MET A 1 18.97 -10.10 56.78
N LEU A 2 18.04 -9.36 56.17
CA LEU A 2 16.95 -9.93 55.36
C LEU A 2 17.43 -10.03 53.90
N LEU A 3 17.60 -11.24 53.39
CA LEU A 3 17.91 -11.49 51.97
C LEU A 3 16.60 -11.36 51.18
N LEU A 4 16.42 -10.24 50.47
CA LEU A 4 15.36 -10.11 49.47
C LEU A 4 15.63 -11.09 48.32
N GLN A 5 14.87 -12.17 48.29
CA GLN A 5 14.82 -13.11 47.18
C GLN A 5 14.00 -12.45 46.05
N VAL A 6 14.70 -11.87 45.08
CA VAL A 6 14.09 -11.28 43.89
C VAL A 6 13.49 -12.43 43.06
N PRO A 7 12.19 -12.41 42.74
CA PRO A 7 11.57 -13.50 41.99
C PRO A 7 12.11 -13.54 40.55
N ALA A 8 12.53 -14.73 40.12
CA ALA A 8 13.09 -15.02 38.80
C ALA A 8 12.04 -15.04 37.67
N PHE A 9 11.26 -13.96 37.53
CA PHE A 9 10.26 -13.82 36.45
C PHE A 9 10.65 -12.82 35.34
N ALA A 10 11.88 -12.33 35.35
CA ALA A 10 12.36 -11.36 34.36
C ALA A 10 13.39 -11.99 33.40
N GLN A 11 13.00 -13.02 32.63
CA GLN A 11 13.88 -13.54 31.56
C GLN A 11 13.19 -14.48 30.57
N GLN A 12 12.06 -14.06 29.99
CA GLN A 12 11.60 -14.59 28.69
C GLN A 12 11.02 -13.44 27.88
N VAL A 13 11.89 -12.49 27.52
CA VAL A 13 11.62 -11.63 26.36
C VAL A 13 11.77 -12.55 25.17
N ALA A 14 10.65 -12.99 24.58
CA ALA A 14 10.66 -13.67 23.30
C ALA A 14 11.23 -12.69 22.26
N THR A 15 12.55 -12.76 22.07
CA THR A 15 13.32 -12.04 21.06
C THR A 15 13.28 -12.86 19.78
N ASP A 16 12.12 -12.92 19.12
CA ASP A 16 12.09 -13.51 17.78
C ASP A 16 12.98 -12.66 16.87
N PRO A 17 14.00 -13.24 16.18
CA PRO A 17 14.86 -12.47 15.30
C PRO A 17 14.02 -11.75 14.23
N PRO A 18 14.44 -10.55 13.78
CA PRO A 18 13.72 -9.82 12.74
C PRO A 18 13.50 -10.72 11.53
N THR A 19 12.23 -10.86 11.13
CA THR A 19 11.86 -11.69 9.99
C THR A 19 12.00 -10.86 8.72
N GLN A 20 12.80 -11.38 7.79
CA GLN A 20 13.04 -10.73 6.50
C GLN A 20 12.20 -11.40 5.41
N TRP A 21 11.45 -10.59 4.68
CA TRP A 21 10.55 -11.01 3.62
C TRP A 21 10.97 -10.34 2.31
N GLN A 22 11.53 -11.12 1.39
CA GLN A 22 11.96 -10.66 0.08
C GLN A 22 10.74 -10.51 -0.84
N ALA A 23 10.53 -9.32 -1.39
CA ALA A 23 9.44 -9.10 -2.35
C ALA A 23 9.66 -9.92 -3.63
N ASP A 24 8.62 -10.58 -4.12
CA ASP A 24 8.57 -11.00 -5.53
C ASP A 24 8.26 -9.78 -6.40
N ALA A 25 9.31 -9.01 -6.72
CA ALA A 25 9.18 -7.77 -7.47
C ALA A 25 8.49 -7.98 -8.84
N LYS A 26 8.62 -9.15 -9.46
CA LYS A 26 8.01 -9.45 -10.76
C LYS A 26 6.51 -9.68 -10.58
N ALA A 27 6.11 -10.52 -9.62
CA ALA A 27 4.70 -10.76 -9.31
C ALA A 27 4.02 -9.48 -8.83
N ASN A 28 4.64 -8.73 -7.91
CA ASN A 28 4.07 -7.51 -7.33
C ASN A 28 3.86 -6.41 -8.37
N ARG A 29 4.82 -6.20 -9.28
CA ARG A 29 4.65 -5.25 -10.41
C ARG A 29 3.54 -5.67 -11.36
N LYS A 30 3.40 -6.98 -11.63
CA LYS A 30 2.32 -7.50 -12.47
C LYS A 30 0.96 -7.29 -11.79
N ALA A 31 0.85 -7.60 -10.50
CA ALA A 31 -0.35 -7.39 -9.70
C ALA A 31 -0.75 -5.91 -9.65
N ALA A 32 0.20 -5.00 -9.41
CA ALA A 32 -0.03 -3.56 -9.43
C ALA A 32 -0.59 -3.06 -10.77
N LYS A 33 -0.01 -3.50 -11.89
CA LYS A 33 -0.51 -3.15 -13.24
C LYS A 33 -1.90 -3.71 -13.51
N GLN A 34 -2.19 -4.93 -13.03
CA GLN A 34 -3.50 -5.54 -13.18
C GLN A 34 -4.56 -4.82 -12.34
N ALA A 35 -4.23 -4.47 -11.10
CA ALA A 35 -5.07 -3.68 -10.20
C ALA A 35 -5.36 -2.30 -10.77
N GLU A 36 -4.36 -1.62 -11.34
CA GLU A 36 -4.53 -0.33 -12.01
C GLU A 36 -5.50 -0.45 -13.20
N LYS A 37 -5.31 -1.44 -14.06
CA LYS A 37 -6.21 -1.71 -15.20
C LYS A 37 -7.62 -2.09 -14.75
N ALA A 38 -7.77 -2.80 -13.63
CA ALA A 38 -9.07 -3.15 -13.07
C ALA A 38 -9.79 -1.93 -12.51
N ALA A 39 -9.08 -1.08 -11.76
CA ALA A 39 -9.61 0.17 -11.24
C ALA A 39 -9.98 1.16 -12.36
N GLU A 40 -9.20 1.25 -13.43
CA GLU A 40 -9.55 2.05 -14.61
C GLU A 40 -10.83 1.55 -15.30
N ARG A 41 -11.03 0.21 -15.38
CA ARG A 41 -12.27 -0.38 -15.93
C ARG A 41 -13.48 -0.20 -15.02
N ALA A 42 -13.27 -0.19 -13.71
CA ALA A 42 -14.32 0.00 -12.72
C ALA A 42 -14.70 1.47 -12.53
N ALA A 43 -13.79 2.39 -12.87
CA ALA A 43 -14.13 3.81 -12.92
C ALA A 43 -15.27 4.01 -13.92
N PRO A 44 -16.35 4.71 -13.54
CA PRO A 44 -17.41 5.03 -14.48
C PRO A 44 -16.76 5.73 -15.66
N ARG A 45 -16.85 5.12 -16.84
CA ARG A 45 -16.45 5.77 -18.09
C ARG A 45 -17.11 7.14 -18.04
N ARG A 46 -16.30 8.20 -17.91
CA ARG A 46 -16.79 9.53 -18.28
C ARG A 46 -17.41 9.31 -19.64
N ALA A 47 -18.69 9.65 -19.78
CA ALA A 47 -19.37 9.62 -21.04
C ALA A 47 -18.55 10.48 -22.03
N ALA A 48 -17.61 9.86 -22.73
CA ALA A 48 -17.11 10.32 -23.99
C ALA A 48 -18.29 10.09 -24.94
N GLY A 49 -19.10 11.12 -25.12
CA GLY A 49 -20.32 11.02 -25.90
C GLY A 49 -21.48 11.83 -25.35
N GLY A 50 -21.24 13.05 -24.88
CA GLY A 50 -22.22 14.11 -25.14
C GLY A 50 -22.21 14.34 -26.66
N GLY A 51 -22.90 13.47 -27.40
CA GLY A 51 -23.18 13.72 -28.80
C GLY A 51 -23.99 15.02 -28.86
N PRO A 52 -23.61 16.00 -29.70
CA PRO A 52 -24.52 17.11 -29.96
C PRO A 52 -25.82 16.56 -30.56
N PRO A 53 -26.99 17.17 -30.27
CA PRO A 53 -28.27 16.69 -30.79
C PRO A 53 -28.26 16.68 -32.33
N PRO A 54 -29.01 15.78 -32.98
CA PRO A 54 -29.19 15.82 -34.42
C PRO A 54 -30.08 17.02 -34.75
N GLY A 55 -29.53 18.03 -35.43
CA GLY A 55 -30.36 19.13 -35.91
C GLY A 55 -29.55 20.24 -36.55
N GLY A 56 -29.70 20.38 -37.86
CA GLY A 56 -29.35 21.60 -38.59
C GLY A 56 -28.54 21.36 -39.85
N GLU A 57 -29.23 21.02 -40.95
CA GLU A 57 -28.75 21.33 -42.29
C GLU A 57 -28.42 22.82 -42.39
N GLY A 58 -27.18 23.13 -42.75
CA GLY A 58 -26.73 24.49 -43.09
C GLY A 58 -25.54 24.39 -44.03
N PRO A 59 -25.63 24.89 -45.28
CA PRO A 59 -24.52 24.82 -46.22
C PRO A 59 -23.59 26.02 -46.05
N GLY A 60 -22.28 25.78 -46.10
CA GLY A 60 -21.33 26.77 -46.60
C GLY A 60 -20.18 27.16 -45.68
N GLY A 61 -19.01 27.28 -46.31
CA GLY A 61 -17.96 28.21 -45.90
C GLY A 61 -16.71 27.55 -45.32
N GLY A 62 -15.70 27.34 -46.16
CA GLY A 62 -14.35 27.02 -45.71
C GLY A 62 -13.65 28.22 -45.07
N HIS A 63 -12.72 27.92 -44.16
CA HIS A 63 -11.56 28.76 -43.89
C HIS A 63 -10.44 27.91 -43.28
N ASP A 64 -9.33 27.85 -43.98
CA ASP A 64 -8.04 27.39 -43.50
C ASP A 64 -7.49 28.38 -42.46
N ASP A 65 -7.16 27.90 -41.26
CA ASP A 65 -6.35 28.66 -40.31
C ASP A 65 -5.32 27.71 -39.64
N PRO A 66 -4.00 27.93 -39.81
CA PRO A 66 -2.95 27.11 -39.21
C PRO A 66 -2.53 27.67 -37.85
N GLY A 67 -3.25 27.28 -36.79
CA GLY A 67 -3.02 27.74 -35.42
C GLY A 67 -2.77 26.61 -34.40
N GLY A 68 -1.51 26.19 -34.25
CA GLY A 68 -0.92 25.68 -33.00
C GLY A 68 -1.32 24.28 -32.48
N PRO A 69 -0.36 23.42 -32.05
CA PRO A 69 -0.66 22.15 -31.41
C PRO A 69 -1.02 22.37 -29.93
N GLY A 70 -2.17 22.98 -29.68
CA GLY A 70 -2.84 23.00 -28.37
C GLY A 70 -3.55 21.68 -28.13
N GLY A 71 -2.80 20.58 -28.01
CA GLY A 71 -3.37 19.28 -27.66
C GLY A 71 -4.13 19.40 -26.32
N PRO A 72 -5.38 18.94 -26.22
CA PRO A 72 -6.15 19.03 -24.99
C PRO A 72 -5.38 18.28 -23.92
N GLY A 73 -4.95 19.02 -22.89
CA GLY A 73 -4.23 18.47 -21.76
C GLY A 73 -4.97 17.23 -21.28
N THR A 74 -4.36 16.07 -21.51
CA THR A 74 -4.66 14.88 -20.74
C THR A 74 -4.43 15.29 -19.31
N ARG A 75 -5.49 15.71 -18.61
CA ARG A 75 -5.57 15.56 -17.16
C ARG A 75 -5.28 14.10 -16.97
N ARG A 76 -4.02 13.75 -16.69
CA ARG A 76 -3.63 12.40 -16.34
C ARG A 76 -4.63 12.02 -15.27
N ALA A 77 -5.54 11.11 -15.61
CA ALA A 77 -6.41 10.53 -14.61
C ALA A 77 -5.45 10.08 -13.51
N SER A 78 -5.60 10.64 -12.32
CA SER A 78 -4.77 10.29 -11.17
C SER A 78 -4.79 8.77 -11.10
N SER A 79 -3.64 8.13 -11.38
CA SER A 79 -3.59 6.67 -11.38
C SER A 79 -4.00 6.21 -9.98
N PRO A 80 -4.84 5.18 -9.84
CA PRO A 80 -5.19 4.61 -8.53
C PRO A 80 -3.96 4.25 -7.68
N LEU A 81 -2.82 3.95 -8.31
CA LEU A 81 -1.54 3.75 -7.63
C LEU A 81 -1.03 4.99 -6.89
N GLN A 82 -1.45 6.20 -7.28
CA GLN A 82 -1.10 7.45 -6.59
C GLN A 82 -1.71 7.53 -5.19
N MET A 83 -2.72 6.70 -4.88
CA MET A 83 -3.25 6.56 -3.52
C MET A 83 -2.24 5.90 -2.58
N LEU A 84 -1.37 5.03 -3.11
CA LEU A 84 -0.25 4.44 -2.38
C LEU A 84 0.94 5.39 -2.45
N ARG A 85 0.96 6.36 -1.54
CA ARG A 85 2.03 7.36 -1.49
C ARG A 85 3.36 6.73 -1.07
N PRO A 86 4.50 7.31 -1.47
CA PRO A 86 5.83 6.80 -1.09
C PRO A 86 6.03 6.65 0.41
N GLU A 87 5.45 7.53 1.23
CA GLU A 87 5.56 7.49 2.69
C GLU A 87 4.85 6.27 3.31
N MET A 88 4.06 5.53 2.54
CA MET A 88 3.36 4.32 2.98
C MET A 88 4.11 3.03 2.60
N ASP A 89 5.17 3.14 1.79
CA ASP A 89 5.88 1.99 1.22
C ASP A 89 6.58 1.14 2.28
N PHE A 90 6.86 1.69 3.47
CA PHE A 90 7.45 0.95 4.60
C PHE A 90 6.61 -0.28 5.01
N ALA A 91 5.28 -0.22 4.85
CA ALA A 91 4.37 -1.28 5.28
C ALA A 91 4.43 -2.48 4.32
N ALA A 92 4.66 -2.23 3.03
CA ALA A 92 4.69 -3.28 2.04
C ALA A 92 5.51 -2.82 0.84
N PRO A 93 6.85 -2.88 0.83
CA PRO A 93 7.69 -2.40 -0.26
C PRO A 93 7.46 -3.15 -1.58
N LEU A 94 7.49 -2.46 -2.73
CA LEU A 94 7.14 -3.11 -4.01
C LEU A 94 8.21 -4.12 -4.47
N SER A 95 9.47 -3.77 -4.26
CA SER A 95 10.63 -4.52 -4.75
C SER A 95 11.73 -4.73 -3.71
N ASP A 96 11.63 -4.09 -2.55
CA ASP A 96 12.62 -4.20 -1.47
C ASP A 96 12.23 -5.34 -0.51
N THR A 97 13.14 -5.67 0.41
CA THR A 97 12.90 -6.56 1.54
C THR A 97 12.06 -5.84 2.58
N LEU A 98 10.96 -6.47 3.00
CA LEU A 98 10.19 -6.06 4.16
C LEU A 98 10.79 -6.70 5.42
N LEU A 99 11.20 -5.85 6.36
CA LEU A 99 11.65 -6.27 7.68
C LEU A 99 10.49 -6.12 8.65
N LEU A 100 10.09 -7.22 9.29
CA LEU A 100 9.14 -7.19 10.40
C LEU A 100 9.80 -7.72 11.66
N TYR A 101 9.75 -6.94 12.72
CA TYR A 101 10.20 -7.34 14.03
C TYR A 101 9.11 -7.04 15.06
N ARG A 102 8.58 -8.09 15.67
CA ARG A 102 7.55 -7.99 16.68
C ARG A 102 8.19 -7.98 18.06
N THR A 103 7.90 -6.95 18.83
CA THR A 103 8.23 -6.87 20.26
C THR A 103 6.98 -7.16 21.08
N ARG A 104 7.11 -7.10 22.41
CA ARG A 104 5.97 -7.26 23.33
C ARG A 104 4.92 -6.16 23.18
N GLU A 105 5.33 -4.95 22.80
CA GLU A 105 4.47 -3.75 22.85
C GLU A 105 4.27 -3.10 21.48
N SER A 106 5.01 -3.52 20.47
CA SER A 106 5.03 -2.87 19.16
C SER A 106 5.48 -3.81 18.05
N VAL A 107 5.11 -3.48 16.82
CA VAL A 107 5.69 -4.06 15.60
C VAL A 107 6.53 -3.00 14.93
N VAL A 108 7.76 -3.39 14.59
CA VAL A 108 8.74 -2.56 13.90
C VAL A 108 8.78 -2.99 12.44
N PHE A 109 8.56 -2.02 11.56
CA PHE A 109 8.64 -2.15 10.12
C PHE A 109 9.89 -1.45 9.63
N GLY A 110 10.61 -2.08 8.71
CA GLY A 110 11.76 -1.49 8.05
C GLY A 110 11.99 -2.06 6.67
N ARG A 111 12.99 -1.53 5.98
CA ARG A 111 13.48 -2.09 4.72
C ARG A 111 14.98 -2.32 4.81
N ARG A 112 15.49 -3.28 4.05
CA ARG A 112 16.91 -3.65 4.11
C ARG A 112 17.83 -2.52 3.65
N ASP A 113 17.45 -1.81 2.59
CA ASP A 113 18.25 -0.75 1.99
C ASP A 113 17.82 0.66 2.45
N SER A 114 17.18 0.76 3.63
CA SER A 114 16.61 2.00 4.16
C SER A 114 16.90 2.13 5.65
N SER A 115 17.32 3.33 6.10
CA SER A 115 17.43 3.65 7.54
C SER A 115 16.08 4.03 8.16
N GLU A 116 15.05 4.23 7.34
CA GLU A 116 13.70 4.53 7.78
C GLU A 116 13.07 3.31 8.45
N VAL A 117 12.62 3.48 9.69
CA VAL A 117 11.98 2.47 10.52
C VAL A 117 10.72 3.07 11.10
N VAL A 118 9.62 2.33 11.02
CA VAL A 118 8.33 2.72 11.61
C VAL A 118 7.97 1.73 12.70
N MET A 119 7.75 2.24 13.92
CA MET A 119 7.31 1.44 15.05
C MET A 119 5.84 1.73 15.32
N LEU A 120 5.00 0.70 15.22
CA LEU A 120 3.57 0.80 15.50
C LEU A 120 3.23 0.06 16.79
N PRO A 121 2.59 0.73 17.78
CA PRO A 121 2.28 0.11 19.05
C PRO A 121 1.14 -0.89 18.91
N LEU A 122 1.27 -2.04 19.57
CA LEU A 122 0.23 -3.07 19.66
C LEU A 122 -1.00 -2.61 20.45
N SER A 123 -0.91 -1.47 21.15
CA SER A 123 -2.07 -0.82 21.78
C SER A 123 -3.05 -0.21 20.77
N GLY A 124 -2.67 -0.12 19.48
CA GLY A 124 -3.47 0.53 18.45
C GLY A 124 -3.41 2.06 18.48
N ALA A 125 -2.51 2.65 19.27
CA ALA A 125 -2.32 4.09 19.31
C ALA A 125 -1.81 4.61 17.94
N PRO A 126 -2.37 5.72 17.42
CA PRO A 126 -1.96 6.26 16.14
C PRO A 126 -0.54 6.87 16.22
N VAL A 127 0.27 6.57 15.22
CA VAL A 127 1.63 7.07 15.04
C VAL A 127 1.68 7.95 13.80
N GLN A 128 2.20 9.17 13.94
CA GLN A 128 2.43 10.03 12.78
C GLN A 128 3.72 9.61 12.08
N ILE A 129 3.60 9.11 10.85
CA ILE A 129 4.75 8.66 10.03
C ILE A 129 5.26 9.76 9.10
N ALA A 130 4.39 10.70 8.73
CA ALA A 130 4.72 11.88 7.95
C ALA A 130 3.72 13.01 8.26
N PRO A 131 3.99 14.28 7.88
CA PRO A 131 3.03 15.36 8.00
C PRO A 131 1.67 15.00 7.35
N GLY A 132 0.60 14.99 8.14
CA GLY A 132 -0.74 14.62 7.67
C GLY A 132 -0.94 13.13 7.35
N VAL A 133 -0.03 12.24 7.77
CA VAL A 133 -0.15 10.79 7.57
C VAL A 133 0.00 10.07 8.91
N GLN A 134 -1.05 9.35 9.31
CA GLN A 134 -1.10 8.56 10.54
C GLN A 134 -1.21 7.09 10.20
N ALA A 135 -0.47 6.25 10.93
CA ALA A 135 -0.55 4.81 10.87
C ALA A 135 -1.00 4.26 12.22
N LEU A 136 -1.77 3.19 12.21
CA LEU A 136 -2.18 2.45 13.40
C LEU A 136 -2.15 0.96 13.10
N LEU A 137 -1.97 0.16 14.14
CA LEU A 137 -1.82 -1.27 14.06
C LEU A 137 -2.95 -1.96 14.80
N HIS A 138 -3.64 -2.86 14.10
CA HIS A 138 -4.56 -3.82 14.71
C HIS A 138 -3.93 -5.20 14.68
N ASP A 139 -3.84 -5.83 15.84
CA ASP A 139 -3.37 -7.19 15.99
C ASP A 139 -4.53 -8.07 16.47
N ASN A 140 -5.08 -8.88 15.57
CA ASN A 140 -6.27 -9.70 15.81
C ASN A 140 -5.95 -11.18 15.60
N ALA A 141 -6.86 -12.06 16.02
CA ALA A 141 -6.73 -13.51 15.80
C ALA A 141 -6.58 -13.89 14.30
N ASP A 142 -7.18 -13.08 13.41
CA ASP A 142 -7.14 -13.26 11.95
C ASP A 142 -5.89 -12.69 11.26
N GLY A 143 -4.95 -12.16 12.05
CA GLY A 143 -3.70 -11.59 11.60
C GLY A 143 -3.55 -10.11 11.94
N MET A 144 -2.48 -9.54 11.37
CA MET A 144 -2.07 -8.16 11.58
C MET A 144 -2.62 -7.26 10.49
N VAL A 145 -3.14 -6.09 10.85
CA VAL A 145 -3.61 -5.07 9.91
C VAL A 145 -2.97 -3.73 10.27
N VAL A 146 -2.31 -3.11 9.29
CA VAL A 146 -1.87 -1.70 9.42
C VAL A 146 -2.86 -0.84 8.66
N GLU A 147 -3.44 0.15 9.32
CA GLU A 147 -4.26 1.16 8.67
C GLU A 147 -3.51 2.48 8.63
N ILE A 148 -3.49 3.10 7.46
CA ILE A 148 -2.90 4.42 7.23
C ILE A 148 -4.01 5.37 6.82
N SER A 149 -4.12 6.50 7.51
CA SER A 149 -5.02 7.59 7.18
C SER A 149 -4.23 8.84 6.84
N THR A 150 -4.70 9.57 5.84
CA THR A 150 -4.07 10.81 5.36
C THR A 150 -5.01 11.99 5.54
N SER A 151 -4.45 13.20 5.61
CA SER A 151 -5.21 14.45 5.76
C SER A 151 -6.11 14.76 4.58
N ASN A 152 -5.80 14.26 3.39
CA ASN A 152 -6.67 14.37 2.20
C ASN A 152 -7.74 13.26 2.13
N GLY A 153 -7.93 12.50 3.20
CA GLY A 153 -9.02 11.53 3.32
C GLY A 153 -8.78 10.19 2.61
N ILE A 154 -7.54 9.91 2.19
CA ILE A 154 -7.15 8.57 1.73
C ILE A 154 -6.92 7.67 2.95
N ARG A 155 -7.51 6.47 2.91
CA ARG A 155 -7.31 5.39 3.87
C ARG A 155 -6.71 4.20 3.15
N VAL A 156 -5.67 3.60 3.70
CA VAL A 156 -5.02 2.41 3.15
C VAL A 156 -4.92 1.36 4.24
N SER A 157 -5.42 0.16 4.00
CA SER A 157 -5.25 -0.99 4.88
C SER A 157 -4.30 -2.01 4.27
N TYR A 158 -3.39 -2.50 5.10
CA TYR A 158 -2.42 -3.56 4.79
C TYR A 158 -2.73 -4.74 5.69
N ARG A 159 -3.30 -5.81 5.13
CA ARG A 159 -3.57 -7.05 5.87
C ARG A 159 -2.50 -8.07 5.57
N TYR A 160 -1.80 -8.50 6.61
CA TYR A 160 -0.69 -9.45 6.52
C TYR A 160 -1.21 -10.86 6.82
N VAL A 161 -1.09 -11.74 5.85
CA VAL A 161 -1.56 -13.12 5.92
C VAL A 161 -0.38 -14.04 5.61
N ALA A 162 0.02 -14.83 6.60
CA ALA A 162 0.94 -15.94 6.36
C ALA A 162 0.19 -17.04 5.59
N ASP A 163 0.80 -17.57 4.53
CA ASP A 163 0.16 -18.63 3.75
C ASP A 163 0.19 -19.95 4.58
N ALA A 164 -0.99 -20.51 4.85
CA ALA A 164 -1.11 -21.73 5.64
C ALA A 164 -0.51 -22.96 4.93
N GLN A 165 -0.42 -22.92 3.60
CA GLN A 165 0.20 -23.99 2.80
C GLN A 165 1.70 -23.75 2.58
N ASP A 166 2.13 -22.49 2.61
CA ASP A 166 3.53 -22.10 2.45
C ASP A 166 3.96 -21.13 3.57
N PRO A 167 4.50 -21.64 4.69
CA PRO A 167 4.92 -20.81 5.82
C PRO A 167 6.11 -19.88 5.49
N ASP A 168 6.78 -20.09 4.35
CA ASP A 168 7.83 -19.23 3.83
C ASP A 168 7.29 -18.17 2.86
N SER A 169 5.97 -18.06 2.70
CA SER A 169 5.30 -17.01 1.93
C SER A 169 4.40 -16.11 2.79
N LEU A 170 4.53 -14.81 2.57
CA LEU A 170 3.71 -13.77 3.18
C LEU A 170 2.93 -13.05 2.08
N ARG A 171 1.62 -12.96 2.23
CA ARG A 171 0.75 -12.16 1.39
C ARG A 171 0.31 -10.92 2.14
N VAL A 172 0.40 -9.78 1.47
CA VAL A 172 -0.09 -8.51 1.98
C VAL A 172 -1.18 -8.02 1.06
N HIS A 173 -2.41 -8.04 1.55
CA HIS A 173 -3.55 -7.46 0.83
C HIS A 173 -3.61 -5.98 1.14
N ILE A 174 -3.54 -5.16 0.10
CA ILE A 174 -3.51 -3.70 0.19
C ILE A 174 -4.81 -3.19 -0.40
N ARG A 175 -5.59 -2.47 0.40
CA ARG A 175 -6.81 -1.79 -0.05
C ARG A 175 -6.69 -0.31 0.26
N ALA A 176 -6.73 0.51 -0.79
CA ALA A 176 -6.72 1.96 -0.68
C ALA A 176 -8.09 2.51 -1.07
N GLU A 177 -8.61 3.43 -0.27
CA GLU A 177 -9.90 4.08 -0.45
C GLU A 177 -9.75 5.58 -0.24
N GLY A 178 -10.44 6.39 -1.04
CA GLY A 178 -10.50 7.82 -0.76
C GLY A 178 -10.78 8.69 -1.96
N HIS A 179 -10.82 9.99 -1.68
CA HIS A 179 -10.97 11.04 -2.67
C HIS A 179 -9.59 11.58 -3.04
N ALA A 180 -8.92 10.99 -4.03
CA ALA A 180 -7.97 11.78 -4.79
C ALA A 180 -8.76 12.97 -5.36
N GLU A 181 -8.25 14.20 -5.23
CA GLU A 181 -8.93 15.52 -5.41
C GLU A 181 -9.70 15.74 -6.73
N SER A 182 -9.91 14.71 -7.56
CA SER A 182 -10.68 14.75 -8.80
C SER A 182 -11.55 13.52 -9.08
N GLN A 183 -11.73 12.59 -8.14
CA GLN A 183 -12.62 11.42 -8.31
C GLN A 183 -13.50 11.15 -7.08
N ARG A 184 -14.77 10.80 -7.33
CA ARG A 184 -15.63 10.17 -6.32
C ARG A 184 -14.99 8.85 -5.91
N GLY A 185 -14.72 8.69 -4.60
CA GLY A 185 -14.35 7.46 -3.89
C GLY A 185 -13.86 6.31 -4.76
N GLY A 186 -12.59 6.34 -5.14
CA GLY A 186 -11.94 5.21 -5.79
C GLY A 186 -11.55 4.16 -4.75
N VAL A 187 -11.81 2.89 -5.05
CA VAL A 187 -11.23 1.76 -4.32
C VAL A 187 -10.16 1.13 -5.20
N PHE A 188 -8.98 0.91 -4.64
CA PHE A 188 -7.87 0.25 -5.28
C PHE A 188 -7.42 -0.92 -4.41
N GLU A 189 -7.35 -2.12 -5.01
CA GLU A 189 -6.97 -3.33 -4.30
C GLU A 189 -5.82 -4.03 -5.03
N VAL A 190 -4.78 -4.42 -4.29
CA VAL A 190 -3.64 -5.16 -4.82
C VAL A 190 -3.10 -6.12 -3.77
N GLU A 191 -2.70 -7.31 -4.20
CA GLU A 191 -1.95 -8.27 -3.37
C GLU A 191 -0.46 -8.14 -3.66
N ARG A 192 0.35 -8.07 -2.60
CA ARG A 192 1.81 -8.22 -2.68
C ARG A 192 2.23 -9.54 -2.05
N VAL A 193 3.17 -10.22 -2.68
CA VAL A 193 3.74 -11.49 -2.24
C VAL A 193 5.20 -11.29 -1.88
N TYR A 194 5.59 -11.92 -0.77
CA TYR A 194 6.94 -11.96 -0.28
C TYR A 194 7.32 -13.37 0.14
N HIS A 195 8.62 -13.68 0.04
CA HIS A 195 9.17 -14.96 0.44
C HIS A 195 10.20 -14.77 1.55
N ARG A 196 10.28 -15.70 2.50
CA ARG A 196 11.22 -15.61 3.61
C ARG A 196 12.66 -15.62 3.08
N GLY A 197 13.46 -14.65 3.51
CA GLY A 197 14.83 -14.39 3.01
C GLY A 197 15.85 -15.53 3.21
N ASN A 198 15.47 -16.63 3.88
CA ASN A 198 16.33 -17.78 4.17
C ASN A 198 16.17 -18.96 3.19
N ALA A 199 15.23 -18.91 2.24
CA ALA A 199 14.98 -20.03 1.32
C ALA A 199 16.13 -20.26 0.30
N ALA A 200 16.97 -19.27 0.04
CA ALA A 200 18.02 -19.35 -0.98
C ALA A 200 19.32 -20.06 -0.52
N ASN A 201 19.49 -20.36 0.78
CA ASN A 201 20.74 -20.94 1.31
C ASN A 201 20.64 -22.42 1.74
N ARG A 202 19.51 -23.09 1.49
CA ARG A 202 19.29 -24.53 1.82
C ARG A 202 19.57 -25.51 0.68
N LYS A 203 20.19 -25.06 -0.42
CA LYS A 203 20.78 -25.95 -1.44
C LYS A 203 22.30 -25.78 -1.42
N ARG A 204 22.96 -26.43 -0.46
CA ARG A 204 24.38 -26.78 -0.54
C ARG A 204 24.51 -28.26 -0.25
#